data_AF-A0AAW0ETB4-F1
#
_entry.id   AF-A0AAW0ETB4-F1
#
_cell.length_a   1.000
_cell.length_b   1.000
_cell.length_c   1.000
_cell.angle_alpha   90.00
_cell.angle_beta   90.00
_cell.angle_gamma   90.00
#
_symmetry.space_group_name_H-M   'P 1'
#
loop_
_entity.id
_entity.type
_entity.pdbx_description
1 polymer ?
#
loop_
_entity_poly.entity_id
_entity_poly.type
_entity_poly.pdbx_seq_one_letter_code
_entity_poly.pdbx_strand_id
1 'polypeptide(L)'
;MSLCTSSVRLQLCRSAPLRTGKWWREGAPDFTRANRRRIELERQRVESGRYLPPIEPTAEQACTLYRRLLKEGYRTLVVTDKDFFRRKVRFEFEVTSRQTSSRVRGVMFEKGHWMLENKLGGIL
;
A
#
# COMPACT_ATOMS: atom_id res chain seq x y z
N MET A 1 31.55 13.13 -1.97
CA MET A 1 30.17 13.40 -1.51
C MET A 1 29.53 14.35 -2.50
N SER A 2 28.65 13.86 -3.38
CA SER A 2 27.87 14.71 -4.30
C SER A 2 26.39 14.44 -4.07
N LEU A 3 25.68 15.48 -3.64
CA LEU A 3 24.24 15.47 -3.44
C LEU A 3 23.56 15.36 -4.82
N CYS A 4 22.92 14.23 -5.11
CA CYS A 4 22.00 14.09 -6.24
C CYS A 4 20.71 14.83 -5.91
N THR A 5 20.60 16.09 -6.33
CA THR A 5 19.33 16.80 -6.44
C THR A 5 18.56 16.28 -7.64
N SER A 6 17.62 15.35 -7.41
CA SER A 6 16.65 14.91 -8.40
C SER A 6 15.63 16.02 -8.64
N SER A 7 15.88 16.86 -9.64
CA SER A 7 14.89 17.83 -10.13
C SER A 7 13.72 17.06 -10.76
N VAL A 8 12.60 17.00 -10.06
CA VAL A 8 11.31 16.55 -10.61
C VAL A 8 10.92 17.54 -11.70
N ARG A 9 11.15 17.18 -12.97
CA ARG A 9 10.56 17.90 -14.11
C ARG A 9 9.05 17.66 -14.08
N LEU A 10 8.33 18.59 -13.46
CA LEU A 10 6.90 18.75 -13.68
C LEU A 10 6.69 19.02 -15.17
N GLN A 11 6.33 17.96 -15.92
CA GLN A 11 5.74 18.11 -17.24
C GLN A 11 4.40 18.82 -17.05
N LEU A 12 4.43 20.15 -17.14
CA LEU A 12 3.26 20.97 -17.37
C LEU A 12 2.58 20.46 -18.63
N CYS A 13 1.51 19.68 -18.46
CA CYS A 13 0.55 19.39 -19.51
C CYS A 13 0.09 20.74 -20.08
N ARG A 14 0.63 21.12 -21.24
CA ARG A 14 0.11 22.24 -22.03
C ARG A 14 -1.33 21.89 -22.40
N SER A 15 -2.29 22.38 -21.64
CA SER A 15 -3.68 22.44 -22.08
C SER A 15 -3.70 23.37 -23.29
N ALA A 16 -4.14 22.85 -24.44
CA ALA A 16 -4.39 23.67 -25.61
C ALA A 16 -5.36 24.80 -25.23
N PRO A 17 -5.20 26.02 -25.78
CA PRO A 17 -6.12 27.11 -25.49
C PRO A 17 -7.54 26.67 -25.88
N LEU A 18 -8.47 26.83 -24.95
CA LEU A 18 -9.88 26.56 -25.18
C LEU A 18 -10.35 27.48 -26.32
N ARG A 19 -10.50 26.91 -27.53
CA ARG A 19 -11.16 27.60 -28.64
C ARG A 19 -12.52 28.06 -28.13
N THR A 20 -12.84 29.34 -28.37
CA THR A 20 -14.13 29.99 -28.08
C THR A 20 -15.23 29.49 -29.01
N GLY A 21 -15.25 28.20 -29.30
CA GLY A 21 -16.23 27.50 -30.10
C GLY A 21 -17.11 26.65 -29.19
N LYS A 22 -18.42 26.67 -29.45
CA LYS A 22 -19.37 25.78 -28.80
C LYS A 22 -19.00 24.34 -29.16
N TRP A 23 -18.44 23.56 -28.22
CA TRP A 23 -17.87 22.22 -28.43
C TRP A 23 -18.82 21.22 -29.13
N TRP A 24 -20.14 21.47 -29.08
CA TRP A 24 -21.17 20.67 -29.75
C TRP A 24 -21.36 21.01 -31.25
N ARG A 25 -20.70 22.05 -31.79
CA ARG A 25 -20.73 22.40 -33.22
C ARG A 25 -19.54 21.82 -34.01
N GLU A 26 -18.55 21.25 -33.33
CA GLU A 26 -17.28 20.79 -33.94
C GLU A 26 -17.33 19.31 -34.38
N GLY A 27 -18.50 18.67 -34.34
CA GLY A 27 -18.69 17.25 -34.66
C GLY A 27 -18.78 16.36 -33.42
N ALA A 28 -18.93 15.05 -33.62
CA ALA A 28 -18.96 14.09 -32.51
C ALA A 28 -17.60 14.09 -31.79
N PRO A 29 -17.57 14.10 -30.44
CA PRO A 29 -16.31 14.09 -29.69
C PRO A 29 -15.47 12.84 -30.00
N ASP A 30 -14.14 13.00 -30.09
CA ASP A 30 -13.23 11.86 -30.24
C ASP A 30 -13.08 11.10 -28.90
N PHE A 31 -13.74 9.95 -28.80
CA PHE A 31 -13.68 9.08 -27.64
C PHE A 31 -12.58 8.01 -27.72
N THR A 32 -11.69 8.04 -28.71
CA THR A 32 -10.64 7.02 -28.89
C THR A 32 -9.76 6.86 -27.65
N ARG A 33 -9.35 7.97 -27.02
CA ARG A 33 -8.58 7.96 -25.76
C ARG A 33 -9.36 7.35 -24.60
N ALA A 34 -10.63 7.73 -24.45
CA ALA A 34 -11.49 7.20 -23.39
C ALA A 34 -11.73 5.69 -23.58
N ASN A 35 -11.96 5.25 -24.82
CA ASN A 35 -12.12 3.84 -25.18
C ASN A 35 -10.84 3.04 -24.91
N ARG A 36 -9.66 3.55 -25.26
CA ARG A 36 -8.38 2.92 -24.92
C ARG A 36 -8.21 2.76 -23.41
N ARG A 37 -8.54 3.79 -22.62
CA ARG A 37 -8.47 3.74 -21.15
C ARG A 37 -9.44 2.71 -20.58
N ARG A 38 -10.65 2.63 -21.11
CA ARG A 38 -11.63 1.61 -20.69
C ARG A 38 -11.09 0.20 -20.93
N ILE A 39 -10.53 -0.07 -22.11
CA ILE A 39 -9.94 -1.38 -22.44
C ILE A 39 -8.79 -1.71 -21.48
N GLU A 40 -7.94 -0.74 -21.16
CA GLU A 40 -6.84 -0.91 -20.19
C GLU A 40 -7.35 -1.26 -18.78
N LEU A 41 -8.38 -0.56 -18.29
CA LEU A 41 -8.98 -0.83 -16.99
C LEU A 41 -9.67 -2.19 -16.92
N GLU A 42 -10.32 -2.63 -18.01
CA GLU A 42 -10.88 -3.99 -18.08
C GLU A 42 -9.78 -5.06 -18.06
N ARG A 43 -8.65 -4.83 -18.73
CA ARG A 43 -7.48 -5.72 -18.63
C ARG A 43 -6.96 -5.82 -17.19
N GLN A 44 -6.80 -4.68 -16.52
CA GLN A 44 -6.38 -4.63 -15.11
C GLN A 44 -7.41 -5.32 -14.20
N ARG A 45 -8.70 -5.17 -14.45
CA ARG A 45 -9.75 -5.85 -13.70
C ARG A 45 -9.66 -7.37 -13.87
N VAL A 46 -9.53 -7.84 -15.10
CA VAL A 46 -9.38 -9.28 -15.40
C VAL A 46 -8.13 -9.86 -14.75
N GLU A 47 -7.00 -9.14 -14.80
CA GLU A 47 -5.78 -9.54 -14.11
C GLU A 47 -5.95 -9.54 -12.58
N SER A 48 -6.51 -8.48 -12.01
CA SER A 48 -6.73 -8.39 -10.56
C SER A 48 -7.69 -9.45 -10.03
N GLY A 49 -8.67 -9.87 -10.84
CA GLY A 49 -9.60 -10.95 -10.51
C GLY A 49 -8.95 -12.33 -10.45
N ARG A 50 -7.75 -12.50 -11.02
CA ARG A 50 -6.97 -13.74 -10.87
C ARG A 50 -6.23 -13.81 -9.52
N TYR A 51 -6.04 -12.67 -8.87
CA TYR A 51 -5.34 -12.61 -7.59
C TYR A 51 -6.28 -13.01 -6.45
N LEU A 52 -5.79 -13.83 -5.53
CA LEU A 52 -6.54 -14.17 -4.33
C LEU A 52 -6.61 -12.94 -3.40
N PRO A 53 -7.78 -12.69 -2.78
CA PRO A 53 -7.88 -11.62 -1.80
C PRO A 53 -7.03 -11.95 -0.57
N PRO A 54 -6.56 -10.94 0.18
CA PRO A 54 -5.87 -11.16 1.46
C PRO A 54 -6.73 -12.00 2.40
N ILE A 55 -6.15 -13.09 2.89
CA ILE A 55 -6.82 -14.07 3.75
C ILE A 55 -6.50 -13.75 5.21
N GLU A 56 -7.49 -13.90 6.07
CA GLU A 56 -7.28 -13.81 7.51
C GLU A 56 -6.34 -14.91 8.01
N PRO A 57 -5.28 -14.57 8.76
CA PRO A 57 -4.34 -15.58 9.24
C PRO A 57 -4.97 -16.50 10.28
N THR A 58 -4.50 -17.74 10.34
CA THR A 58 -4.86 -18.64 11.44
C THR A 58 -4.23 -18.15 12.75
N ALA A 59 -4.79 -18.58 13.89
CA ALA A 59 -4.25 -18.24 15.21
C ALA A 59 -2.78 -18.67 15.35
N GLU A 60 -2.40 -19.82 14.79
CA GLU A 60 -1.02 -20.33 14.81
C GLU A 60 -0.07 -19.42 14.01
N GLN A 61 -0.49 -19.00 12.82
CA GLN A 61 0.27 -18.06 11.99
C GLN A 61 0.44 -16.71 12.71
N ALA A 62 -0.64 -16.19 13.30
CA ALA A 62 -0.60 -14.93 14.05
C ALA A 62 0.35 -15.03 15.27
N CYS A 63 0.29 -16.11 16.05
CA CYS A 63 1.20 -16.34 17.17
C CYS A 63 2.66 -16.44 16.72
N THR A 64 2.92 -17.10 15.58
CA THR A 64 4.26 -17.22 15.01
C THR A 64 4.81 -15.86 14.60
N LEU A 65 3.99 -15.06 13.90
CA LEU A 65 4.37 -13.71 13.49
C LEU A 65 4.62 -12.80 14.69
N TYR A 66 3.73 -12.82 15.68
CA TYR A 66 3.87 -12.07 16.93
C TYR A 66 5.20 -12.38 17.62
N ARG A 67 5.54 -13.66 17.78
CA ARG A 67 6.80 -14.09 18.40
C ARG A 67 8.02 -13.61 17.60
N ARG A 68 7.97 -13.69 16.26
CA ARG A 68 9.06 -13.23 15.39
C ARG A 68 9.27 -11.71 15.50
N LEU A 69 8.20 -10.92 15.52
CA LEU A 69 8.27 -9.46 15.67
C LEU A 69 8.91 -9.07 16.99
N LEU A 70 8.50 -9.71 18.09
CA LEU A 70 9.13 -9.46 19.39
C LEU A 70 10.60 -9.84 19.40
N LYS A 71 10.96 -11.01 18.87
CA LYS A 71 12.36 -11.47 18.82
C LYS A 71 13.23 -10.51 18.02
N GLU A 72 12.74 -10.04 16.88
CA GLU A 72 13.46 -9.06 16.06
C GLU A 72 13.54 -7.71 16.76
N GLY A 73 12.49 -7.27 17.45
CA GLY A 73 12.49 -6.07 18.28
C GLY A 73 13.55 -6.12 19.39
N TYR A 74 13.66 -7.24 20.11
CA TYR A 74 14.69 -7.39 21.13
C TYR A 74 16.12 -7.32 20.57
N ARG A 75 16.31 -7.79 19.32
CA ARG A 75 17.61 -7.84 18.64
C ARG A 75 18.00 -6.50 18.01
N THR A 76 17.05 -5.79 17.42
CA THR A 76 17.33 -4.62 16.57
C THR A 76 17.09 -3.28 17.27
N LEU A 77 16.17 -3.22 18.23
CA LEU A 77 15.87 -1.98 18.94
C LEU A 77 16.97 -1.65 19.95
N VAL A 78 17.53 -0.46 19.77
CA VAL A 78 18.57 0.18 20.57
C VAL A 78 18.01 1.41 21.28
N VAL A 79 17.25 2.25 20.58
CA VAL A 79 16.74 3.55 21.09
C VAL A 79 15.33 3.41 21.64
N THR A 80 14.45 2.73 20.90
CA THR A 80 13.06 2.55 21.32
C THR A 80 12.96 1.62 22.54
N ASP A 81 12.17 2.00 23.53
CA ASP A 81 11.87 1.16 24.68
C ASP A 81 11.21 -0.17 24.23
N LYS A 82 11.86 -1.27 24.59
CA LYS A 82 11.45 -2.64 24.23
C LYS A 82 10.13 -3.01 24.89
N ASP A 83 9.85 -2.52 26.09
CA ASP A 83 8.58 -2.80 26.77
C ASP A 83 7.42 -2.01 26.17
N PHE A 84 7.68 -0.77 25.75
CA PHE A 84 6.72 -0.02 24.94
C PHE A 84 6.43 -0.74 23.61
N PHE A 85 7.47 -1.16 22.88
CA PHE A 85 7.31 -1.90 21.62
C PHE A 85 6.48 -3.17 21.82
N ARG A 86 6.81 -3.99 22.83
CA ARG A 86 6.07 -5.22 23.16
C ARG A 86 4.60 -4.94 23.44
N ARG A 87 4.30 -3.92 24.26
CA ARG A 87 2.91 -3.52 24.56
C ARG A 87 2.17 -3.06 23.31
N LYS A 88 2.82 -2.30 22.43
CA LYS A 88 2.22 -1.84 21.17
C LYS A 88 1.93 -2.99 20.22
N VAL A 89 2.88 -3.90 20.01
CA VAL A 89 2.66 -5.09 19.18
C VAL A 89 1.51 -5.92 19.75
N ARG A 90 1.49 -6.14 21.07
CA ARG A 90 0.38 -6.85 21.73
C ARG A 90 -0.98 -6.18 21.49
N PHE A 91 -1.04 -4.86 21.64
CA PHE A 91 -2.27 -4.08 21.41
C PHE A 91 -2.80 -4.25 19.98
N GLU A 92 -1.93 -4.19 18.96
CA GLU A 92 -2.37 -4.36 17.58
C GLU A 92 -2.94 -5.76 17.31
N PHE A 93 -2.34 -6.79 17.93
CA PHE A 93 -2.80 -8.18 17.79
C PHE A 93 -4.07 -8.48 18.60
N GLU A 94 -4.27 -7.87 19.77
CA GLU A 94 -5.42 -8.16 20.64
C GLU A 94 -6.62 -7.24 20.39
N VAL A 95 -6.39 -5.97 20.01
CA VAL A 95 -7.45 -4.96 19.90
C VAL A 95 -7.75 -4.64 18.44
N THR A 96 -6.76 -4.14 17.70
CA THR A 96 -6.95 -3.69 16.30
C THR A 96 -7.40 -4.82 15.39
N SER A 97 -6.82 -6.01 15.54
CA SER A 97 -7.23 -7.19 14.75
C SER A 97 -8.71 -7.55 14.96
N ARG A 98 -9.22 -7.45 16.20
CA ARG A 98 -10.60 -7.79 16.56
C ARG A 98 -11.60 -6.74 16.09
N GLN A 99 -11.20 -5.47 16.08
CA GLN A 99 -12.05 -4.36 15.63
C GLN A 99 -12.18 -4.29 14.11
N THR A 100 -11.16 -4.77 13.38
CA THR A 100 -11.10 -4.65 11.92
C THR A 100 -11.70 -5.86 11.21
N SER A 101 -11.97 -5.72 9.91
CA SER A 101 -12.49 -6.81 9.06
C SER A 101 -11.43 -7.91 8.80
N SER A 102 -11.87 -9.10 8.42
CA SER A 102 -11.01 -10.25 8.07
C SER A 102 -9.99 -9.92 6.97
N ARG A 103 -10.41 -9.19 5.93
CA ARG A 103 -9.51 -8.72 4.86
C ARG A 103 -8.42 -7.80 5.40
N VAL A 104 -8.78 -6.88 6.29
CA VAL A 104 -7.82 -5.95 6.92
C VAL A 104 -6.84 -6.73 7.79
N ARG A 105 -7.29 -7.77 8.52
CA ARG A 105 -6.39 -8.66 9.26
C ARG A 105 -5.38 -9.36 8.34
N GLY A 106 -5.80 -9.82 7.16
CA GLY A 106 -4.88 -10.38 6.16
C GLY A 106 -3.82 -9.38 5.71
N VAL A 107 -4.22 -8.14 5.40
CA VAL A 107 -3.29 -7.05 5.04
C VAL A 107 -2.33 -6.70 6.19
N MET A 108 -2.83 -6.65 7.43
CA MET A 108 -1.99 -6.41 8.61
C MET A 108 -0.98 -7.54 8.82
N PHE A 109 -1.36 -8.79 8.55
CA PHE A 109 -0.49 -9.95 8.64
C PHE A 109 0.64 -9.90 7.60
N GLU A 110 0.32 -9.62 6.35
CA GLU A 110 1.31 -9.40 5.28
C GLU A 110 2.24 -8.23 5.61
N LYS A 111 1.69 -7.13 6.15
CA LYS A 111 2.50 -5.99 6.62
C LYS A 111 3.47 -6.39 7.74
N GLY A 112 3.04 -7.23 8.67
CA GLY A 112 3.92 -7.72 9.74
C GLY A 112 5.08 -8.57 9.19
N HIS A 113 4.83 -9.39 8.16
CA HIS A 113 5.88 -10.11 7.45
C HIS A 113 6.85 -9.16 6.74
N TRP A 114 6.32 -8.16 6.03
CA TRP A 114 7.13 -7.12 5.41
C TRP A 114 8.00 -6.38 6.44
N MET A 115 7.46 -6.09 7.63
CA MET A 115 8.25 -5.48 8.72
C MET A 115 9.42 -6.36 9.15
N LEU A 116 9.24 -7.69 9.24
CA LEU A 116 10.35 -8.60 9.57
C LEU A 116 11.46 -8.58 8.52
N GLU A 117 11.08 -8.59 7.24
CA GLU A 117 12.03 -8.56 6.13
C GLU A 117 12.78 -7.21 6.04
N ASN A 118 12.14 -6.13 6.46
CA ASN A 118 12.63 -4.76 6.32
C ASN A 118 13.05 -4.12 7.66
N LYS A 119 13.62 -4.91 8.58
CA LYS A 119 14.15 -4.43 9.88
C LYS A 119 13.15 -3.57 10.66
N LEU A 120 11.96 -4.13 10.87
CA LEU A 120 10.80 -3.51 11.52
C LEU A 120 10.31 -2.21 10.87
N GLY A 121 10.69 -1.93 9.62
CA GLY A 121 10.36 -0.69 8.93
C GLY A 121 11.20 0.51 9.38
N GLY A 122 12.41 0.25 9.90
CA GLY A 122 13.35 1.30 10.34
C GLY A 122 13.14 1.79 11.76
N ILE A 123 12.41 1.05 12.59
CA ILE A 123 12.35 1.30 14.04
C ILE A 123 13.70 0.93 14.64
N LEU A 124 14.35 1.89 15.31
CA LEU A 124 15.66 1.76 15.95
C LEU A 124 15.57 1.85 17.46
#